data_AF-F2IBL5-F1
#
_entry.id   AF-F2IBL5-F1
#
_cell.length_a   1.000
_cell.length_b   1.000
_cell.length_c   1.000
_cell.angle_alpha   90.00
_cell.angle_beta   90.00
_cell.angle_gamma   90.00
#
_symmetry.space_group_name_H-M   'P 1'
#
loop_
_entity.id
_entity.type
_entity.pdbx_description
1 polymer ?
#
loop_
_entity_poly.entity_id
_entity_poly.type
_entity_poly.pdbx_seq_one_letter_code
_entity_poly.pdbx_strand_id
1 'polypeptide(L)'
;MSYVSDYILFPMREFDFDPALENLFLSFDCIKCFERQQIELDIPDQENIVGDELTSEGMMFCKCGEEYYCKIFITPYQGYGYIDGIGSDYRITKLGTDGSFNEQQYEALIDDQYDAIVSNTEFYETFCAEIRSLRELNAIKLANNRADKALRRQIYIGVISSMETYLSDAFINTTLNSDIFLKRFVATFKDFKNETISLNKLYDEFEKIKLRCRQSMLEIIFHNLAKVKGMYLDTLGVDFGSIAVPSKAVTKRHDLVHRNGWTKEKDQIMVDNDIITDLIVDIQLFIDNIEDQLKKL
;
A
#
# COMPACT_ATOMS: atom_id res chain seq x y z
N MET A 1 -22.04 27.13 -25.38
CA MET A 1 -21.93 25.66 -25.52
C MET A 1 -20.46 25.29 -25.47
N SER A 2 -19.95 25.02 -24.27
CA SER A 2 -18.60 24.51 -24.06
C SER A 2 -18.75 23.08 -23.55
N TYR A 3 -18.36 22.11 -24.37
CA TYR A 3 -18.23 20.72 -23.96
C TYR A 3 -17.11 20.65 -22.91
N VAL A 4 -17.47 20.44 -21.64
CA VAL A 4 -16.52 19.99 -20.62
C VAL A 4 -16.65 18.48 -20.60
N SER A 5 -15.61 17.81 -21.07
CA SER A 5 -15.49 16.35 -21.07
C SER A 5 -15.63 15.83 -19.64
N ASP A 6 -16.65 15.00 -19.39
CA ASP A 6 -16.83 14.23 -18.16
C ASP A 6 -15.74 13.15 -18.07
N TYR A 7 -14.55 13.52 -17.59
CA TYR A 7 -13.56 12.52 -17.18
C TYR A 7 -13.98 11.93 -15.83
N ILE A 8 -14.70 10.82 -15.89
CA ILE A 8 -14.80 9.87 -14.79
C ILE A 8 -13.37 9.40 -14.51
N LEU A 9 -12.77 9.81 -13.38
CA LEU A 9 -11.50 9.28 -12.91
C LEU A 9 -11.73 7.81 -12.52
N PHE A 10 -11.49 6.91 -13.46
CA PHE A 10 -11.35 5.49 -13.18
C PHE A 10 -10.13 5.30 -12.26
N PRO A 11 -10.15 4.33 -11.33
CA PRO A 11 -8.98 4.02 -10.53
C PRO A 11 -7.84 3.62 -11.46
N MET A 12 -6.69 4.28 -11.33
CA MET A 12 -5.48 4.02 -12.11
C MET A 12 -4.29 3.79 -11.18
N ARG A 13 -3.45 2.81 -11.50
CA ARG A 13 -2.22 2.52 -10.75
C ARG A 13 -1.00 2.77 -11.62
N GLU A 14 -0.21 3.76 -11.24
CA GLU A 14 1.01 4.16 -11.94
C GLU A 14 2.21 3.27 -11.56
N PHE A 15 3.15 3.14 -12.50
CA PHE A 15 4.43 2.46 -12.33
C PHE A 15 5.50 3.07 -13.25
N ASP A 16 6.76 3.00 -12.82
CA ASP A 16 7.92 3.36 -13.64
C ASP A 16 8.59 2.11 -14.22
N PHE A 17 9.43 2.24 -15.25
CA PHE A 17 10.27 1.16 -15.75
C PHE A 17 11.52 1.69 -16.48
N ASP A 18 12.51 0.82 -16.66
CA ASP A 18 13.70 1.13 -17.45
C ASP A 18 13.33 1.06 -18.95
N PRO A 19 13.43 2.17 -19.70
CA PRO A 19 13.04 2.20 -21.10
C PRO A 19 14.02 1.45 -22.01
N ALA A 20 15.17 0.97 -21.50
CA ALA A 20 16.12 0.14 -22.23
C ALA A 20 15.73 -1.34 -22.35
N LEU A 21 14.64 -1.75 -21.70
CA LEU A 21 14.10 -3.10 -21.80
C LEU A 21 13.42 -3.31 -23.16
N GLU A 22 13.49 -4.52 -23.74
CA GLU A 22 12.73 -4.88 -24.94
C GLU A 22 11.25 -5.16 -24.62
N ASN A 23 11.00 -5.81 -23.48
CA ASN A 23 9.67 -6.16 -23.01
C ASN A 23 9.52 -5.81 -21.53
N LEU A 24 8.32 -5.37 -21.15
CA LEU A 24 7.94 -5.11 -19.77
C LEU A 24 6.91 -6.13 -19.30
N PHE A 25 7.25 -6.85 -18.24
CA PHE A 25 6.37 -7.81 -17.60
C PHE A 25 5.89 -7.28 -16.26
N LEU A 26 4.57 -7.20 -16.06
CA LEU A 26 3.96 -6.72 -14.83
C LEU A 26 3.05 -7.79 -14.24
N SER A 27 3.01 -7.89 -12.92
CA SER A 27 2.11 -8.77 -12.17
C SER A 27 1.33 -8.01 -11.10
N PHE A 28 0.04 -8.30 -10.98
CA PHE A 28 -0.87 -7.67 -10.02
C PHE A 28 -2.04 -8.63 -9.69
N ASP A 29 -2.72 -8.42 -8.57
CA ASP A 29 -3.88 -9.23 -8.20
C ASP A 29 -5.19 -8.62 -8.75
N CYS A 30 -6.07 -9.46 -9.29
CA CYS A 30 -7.36 -9.02 -9.82
C CYS A 30 -8.24 -8.40 -8.72
N ILE A 31 -8.79 -7.22 -8.96
CA ILE A 31 -9.66 -6.50 -8.01
C ILE A 31 -10.95 -7.25 -7.64
N LYS A 32 -11.37 -8.20 -8.49
CA LYS A 32 -12.64 -8.91 -8.36
C LYS A 32 -12.49 -10.30 -7.76
N CYS A 33 -11.55 -11.10 -8.28
CA CYS A 33 -11.36 -12.48 -7.82
C CYS A 33 -10.05 -12.71 -7.04
N PHE A 34 -9.18 -11.70 -6.93
CA PHE A 34 -7.89 -11.75 -6.22
C PHE A 34 -6.89 -12.78 -6.77
N GLU A 35 -7.15 -13.35 -7.95
CA GLU A 35 -6.19 -14.18 -8.66
C GLU A 35 -5.09 -13.32 -9.27
N ARG A 36 -3.85 -13.78 -9.18
CA ARG A 36 -2.69 -13.09 -9.74
C ARG A 36 -2.73 -13.08 -11.27
N GLN A 37 -2.56 -11.90 -11.84
CA GLN A 37 -2.48 -11.64 -13.28
C GLN A 37 -1.06 -11.28 -13.68
N GLN A 38 -0.73 -11.50 -14.96
CA GLN A 38 0.51 -11.08 -15.58
C GLN A 38 0.20 -10.46 -16.94
N ILE A 39 0.83 -9.34 -17.26
CA ILE A 39 0.76 -8.67 -18.55
C ILE A 39 2.18 -8.46 -19.09
N GLU A 40 2.34 -8.70 -20.39
CA GLU A 40 3.54 -8.42 -21.16
C GLU A 40 3.25 -7.25 -22.09
N LEU A 41 4.16 -6.29 -22.14
CA LEU A 41 4.07 -5.10 -22.97
C LEU A 41 5.35 -4.94 -23.78
N ASP A 42 5.21 -4.81 -25.09
CA ASP A 42 6.32 -4.50 -25.97
C ASP A 42 6.78 -3.06 -25.74
N ILE A 43 8.08 -2.87 -25.53
CA ILE A 43 8.71 -1.55 -25.49
C ILE A 43 9.27 -1.26 -26.89
N PRO A 44 8.69 -0.31 -27.64
CA PRO A 44 9.15 0.02 -28.98
C PRO A 44 10.61 0.51 -29.00
N ASP A 45 11.34 0.08 -30.03
CA ASP A 45 12.72 0.50 -30.29
C ASP A 45 12.85 2.03 -30.35
N GLN A 46 13.83 2.55 -29.60
CA GLN A 46 14.07 3.98 -29.47
C GLN A 46 14.85 4.59 -30.66
N GLU A 47 15.21 3.78 -31.66
CA GLU A 47 16.16 4.18 -32.72
C GLU A 47 15.66 5.31 -33.64
N ASN A 48 14.38 5.70 -33.58
CA ASN A 48 13.80 6.74 -34.45
C ASN A 48 12.88 7.73 -33.73
N ILE A 49 13.16 8.09 -32.47
CA ILE A 49 12.35 9.10 -31.75
C ILE A 49 12.46 10.47 -32.46
N VAL A 50 11.43 10.81 -33.25
CA VAL A 50 11.17 12.16 -33.76
C VAL A 50 9.93 12.69 -33.01
N GLY A 51 10.11 13.07 -31.75
CA GLY A 51 9.04 13.53 -30.85
C GLY A 51 9.44 13.47 -29.37
N ASP A 52 8.55 13.91 -28.46
CA ASP A 52 8.85 14.00 -27.02
C ASP A 52 8.51 12.70 -26.23
N GLU A 53 7.63 11.82 -26.73
CA GLU A 53 7.24 10.56 -26.05
C GLU A 53 6.78 9.47 -27.05
N LEU A 54 7.17 8.20 -26.82
CA LEU A 54 6.58 7.01 -27.46
C LEU A 54 5.53 6.39 -26.53
N THR A 55 4.47 5.80 -27.08
CA THR A 55 3.44 5.10 -26.29
C THR A 55 3.22 3.68 -26.78
N SER A 56 3.05 2.75 -25.83
CA SER A 56 2.60 1.37 -26.09
C SER A 56 1.45 1.04 -25.15
N GLU A 57 0.54 0.16 -25.57
CA GLU A 57 -0.67 -0.18 -24.83
C GLU A 57 -0.93 -1.68 -24.87
N GLY A 58 -1.55 -2.21 -23.83
CA GLY A 58 -1.93 -3.61 -23.72
C GLY A 58 -3.24 -3.78 -22.98
N MET A 59 -4.00 -4.82 -23.36
CA MET A 59 -5.23 -5.22 -22.70
C MET A 59 -5.08 -6.60 -22.10
N MET A 60 -5.63 -6.79 -20.91
CA MET A 60 -5.61 -8.06 -20.19
C MET A 60 -7.01 -8.44 -19.72
N PHE A 61 -7.32 -9.73 -19.82
CA PHE A 61 -8.59 -10.30 -19.39
C PHE A 61 -8.33 -11.30 -18.27
N CYS A 62 -8.81 -10.99 -17.07
CA CYS A 62 -8.81 -11.96 -15.99
C CYS A 62 -9.83 -13.07 -16.28
N LYS A 63 -9.55 -14.30 -15.84
CA LYS A 63 -10.46 -15.45 -15.97
C LYS A 63 -11.84 -15.22 -15.35
N CYS A 64 -11.98 -14.29 -14.40
CA CYS A 64 -13.27 -13.91 -13.81
C CYS A 64 -14.08 -12.91 -14.66
N GLY A 65 -13.57 -12.56 -15.85
CA GLY A 65 -14.17 -11.62 -16.80
C GLY A 65 -13.90 -10.16 -16.49
N GLU A 66 -12.95 -9.85 -15.61
CA GLU A 66 -12.51 -8.47 -15.36
C GLU A 66 -11.47 -8.04 -16.39
N GLU A 67 -11.56 -6.81 -16.86
CA GLU A 67 -10.71 -6.27 -17.94
C GLU A 67 -9.79 -5.19 -17.39
N TYR A 68 -8.54 -5.21 -17.80
CA TYR A 68 -7.52 -4.22 -17.43
C TYR A 68 -6.89 -3.65 -18.69
N TYR A 69 -6.78 -2.33 -18.73
CA TYR A 69 -6.08 -1.61 -19.79
C TYR A 69 -4.80 -1.01 -19.22
N CYS A 70 -3.68 -1.26 -19.87
CA CYS A 70 -2.38 -0.75 -19.46
C CYS A 70 -1.81 0.12 -20.56
N LYS A 71 -1.27 1.27 -20.18
CA LYS A 71 -0.60 2.19 -21.11
C LYS A 71 0.76 2.58 -20.56
N ILE A 72 1.77 2.55 -21.41
CA ILE A 72 3.12 3.00 -21.11
C ILE A 72 3.53 4.16 -22.02
N PHE A 73 4.37 5.02 -21.46
CA PHE A 73 4.98 6.20 -22.05
C PHE A 73 6.48 6.06 -21.89
N ILE A 74 7.22 6.28 -22.96
CA ILE A 74 8.64 6.02 -23.04
C ILE A 74 9.33 7.29 -23.49
N THR A 75 10.28 7.74 -22.67
CA THR A 75 11.25 8.77 -23.01
C THR A 75 12.65 8.15 -23.08
N PRO A 76 13.66 8.83 -23.64
CA PRO A 76 15.04 8.33 -23.65
C PRO A 76 15.64 8.07 -22.25
N TYR A 77 15.03 8.61 -21.19
CA TYR A 77 15.57 8.55 -19.83
C TYR A 77 14.71 7.72 -18.87
N GLN A 78 13.40 7.66 -19.10
CA GLN A 78 12.45 7.02 -18.19
C GLN A 78 11.25 6.48 -18.96
N GLY A 79 10.81 5.29 -18.57
CA GLY A 79 9.49 4.77 -18.89
C GLY A 79 8.55 4.94 -17.71
N TYR A 80 7.31 5.36 -17.96
CA TYR A 80 6.24 5.37 -16.96
C TYR A 80 4.95 4.85 -17.57
N GLY A 81 4.03 4.36 -16.76
CA GLY A 81 2.76 3.84 -17.25
C GLY A 81 1.72 3.72 -16.16
N TYR A 82 0.51 3.31 -16.55
CA TYR A 82 -0.56 3.04 -15.62
C TYR A 82 -1.40 1.85 -16.06
N ILE A 83 -2.03 1.18 -15.09
CA ILE A 83 -3.08 0.19 -15.31
C ILE A 83 -4.41 0.77 -14.84
N ASP A 84 -5.36 0.90 -15.76
CA ASP A 84 -6.75 1.28 -15.50
C ASP A 84 -7.52 0.16 -14.82
N GLY A 85 -8.46 0.54 -13.96
CA GLY A 85 -9.28 -0.38 -13.18
C GLY A 85 -8.63 -0.85 -11.89
N ILE A 86 -7.36 -0.52 -11.66
CA ILE A 86 -6.59 -0.88 -10.47
C ILE A 86 -6.43 0.35 -9.57
N GLY A 87 -6.89 0.24 -8.32
CA GLY A 87 -6.73 1.31 -7.34
C GLY A 87 -5.27 1.54 -6.95
N SER A 88 -4.96 2.74 -6.45
CA SER A 88 -3.64 3.10 -5.93
C SER A 88 -3.06 2.13 -4.89
N ASP A 89 -3.95 1.43 -4.19
CA ASP A 89 -3.61 0.54 -3.08
C ASP A 89 -3.16 -0.86 -3.55
N TYR A 90 -3.27 -1.16 -4.85
CA TYR A 90 -2.84 -2.43 -5.43
C TYR A 90 -1.37 -2.37 -5.83
N ARG A 91 -0.63 -3.44 -5.51
CA ARG A 91 0.77 -3.57 -5.90
C ARG A 91 0.90 -4.04 -7.34
N ILE A 92 1.81 -3.39 -8.08
CA ILE A 92 2.30 -3.87 -9.37
C ILE A 92 3.73 -4.36 -9.13
N THR A 93 4.02 -5.60 -9.52
CA THR A 93 5.34 -6.21 -9.44
C THR A 93 5.93 -6.30 -10.84
N LYS A 94 7.14 -5.77 -11.03
CA LYS A 94 7.88 -5.89 -12.29
C LYS A 94 8.59 -7.24 -12.30
N LEU A 95 8.44 -8.01 -13.37
CA LEU A 95 9.14 -9.29 -13.55
C LEU A 95 10.40 -9.07 -14.40
N GLY A 96 11.28 -10.06 -14.43
CA GLY A 96 12.48 -10.08 -15.26
C GLY A 96 12.16 -10.07 -16.75
N THR A 97 13.22 -9.99 -17.57
CA THR A 97 13.16 -9.83 -19.04
C THR A 97 12.53 -11.00 -19.80
N ASP A 98 12.34 -12.13 -19.15
CA ASP A 98 11.71 -13.35 -19.67
C ASP A 98 10.34 -13.62 -19.01
N GLY A 99 9.80 -12.64 -18.29
CA GLY A 99 8.60 -12.81 -17.46
C GLY A 99 8.83 -13.68 -16.22
N SER A 100 10.06 -14.15 -15.98
CA SER A 100 10.41 -14.85 -14.75
C SER A 100 10.59 -13.87 -13.61
N PHE A 101 10.36 -14.35 -12.40
CA PHE A 101 10.61 -13.56 -11.21
C PHE A 101 12.11 -13.47 -10.95
N ASN A 102 12.70 -12.28 -11.04
CA ASN A 102 14.09 -12.06 -10.65
C ASN A 102 14.19 -12.02 -9.11
N GLU A 103 14.35 -13.19 -8.51
CA GLU A 103 14.38 -13.40 -7.06
C GLU A 103 15.46 -12.52 -6.40
N GLN A 104 16.65 -12.40 -6.99
CA GLN A 104 17.77 -11.64 -6.40
C GLN A 104 17.55 -10.12 -6.35
N GLN A 105 17.04 -9.51 -7.43
CA GLN A 105 16.74 -8.08 -7.43
C GLN A 105 15.55 -7.74 -6.52
N TYR A 106 14.54 -8.62 -6.50
CA TYR A 106 13.39 -8.48 -5.63
C TYR A 106 13.78 -8.61 -4.15
N GLU A 107 14.64 -9.57 -3.82
CA GLU A 107 15.21 -9.76 -2.48
C GLU A 107 15.95 -8.50 -1.99
N ALA A 108 16.83 -7.91 -2.81
CA ALA A 108 17.55 -6.69 -2.44
C ALA A 108 16.62 -5.50 -2.16
N LEU A 109 15.60 -5.28 -2.99
CA LEU A 109 14.59 -4.22 -2.80
C LEU A 109 13.73 -4.42 -1.54
N ILE A 110 13.50 -5.68 -1.18
CA ILE A 110 12.78 -6.05 0.04
C ILE A 110 13.64 -5.87 1.26
N ASP A 111 14.93 -6.18 1.17
CA ASP A 111 15.86 -5.99 2.27
C ASP A 111 15.97 -4.51 2.64
N ASP A 112 16.05 -3.59 1.68
CA ASP A 112 16.07 -2.14 1.97
C ASP A 112 14.79 -1.63 2.66
N GLN A 113 13.61 -1.99 2.14
CA GLN A 113 12.33 -1.60 2.74
C GLN A 113 12.13 -2.24 4.12
N TYR A 114 12.54 -3.49 4.25
CA TYR A 114 12.47 -4.22 5.49
C TYR A 114 13.39 -3.63 6.55
N ASP A 115 14.63 -3.31 6.18
CA ASP A 115 15.61 -2.73 7.09
C ASP A 115 15.13 -1.37 7.60
N ALA A 116 14.45 -0.57 6.76
CA ALA A 116 13.79 0.65 7.21
C ALA A 116 12.72 0.38 8.29
N ILE A 117 11.83 -0.59 8.06
CA ILE A 117 10.74 -0.94 9.01
C ILE A 117 11.29 -1.54 10.31
N VAL A 118 12.26 -2.46 10.21
CA VAL A 118 12.81 -3.15 11.39
C VAL A 118 13.83 -2.30 12.14
N SER A 119 14.41 -1.28 11.49
CA SER A 119 15.20 -0.27 12.21
C SER A 119 14.35 0.56 13.18
N ASN A 120 13.04 0.68 12.95
CA ASN A 120 12.12 1.39 13.84
C ASN A 120 11.59 0.46 14.95
N THR A 121 12.48 0.06 15.87
CA THR A 121 12.09 -0.72 17.05
C THR A 121 11.32 0.10 18.09
N GLU A 122 11.38 1.44 18.01
CA GLU A 122 10.66 2.41 18.84
C GLU A 122 9.41 2.93 18.11
N PHE A 123 8.68 2.05 17.42
CA PHE A 123 7.55 2.41 16.56
C PHE A 123 6.42 3.14 17.30
N TYR A 124 6.21 2.83 18.58
CA TYR A 124 5.22 3.53 19.41
C TYR A 124 5.66 4.95 19.76
N GLU A 125 6.94 5.15 20.11
CA GLU A 125 7.51 6.46 20.37
C GLU A 125 7.50 7.33 19.12
N THR A 126 7.83 6.75 17.96
CA THR A 126 7.76 7.39 16.64
C THR A 126 6.34 7.86 16.33
N PHE A 127 5.33 6.99 16.53
CA PHE A 127 3.92 7.36 16.40
C PHE A 127 3.53 8.51 17.33
N CYS A 128 3.89 8.42 18.62
CA CYS A 128 3.59 9.44 19.61
C CYS A 128 4.27 10.78 19.31
N ALA A 129 5.47 10.77 18.75
CA ALA A 129 6.18 11.97 18.33
C ALA A 129 5.48 12.63 17.13
N GLU A 130 5.09 11.85 16.14
CA GLU A 130 4.38 12.37 14.97
C GLU A 130 3.02 12.95 15.34
N ILE A 131 2.24 12.27 16.18
CA ILE A 131 0.96 12.80 16.68
C ILE A 131 1.14 14.11 17.44
N ARG A 132 2.21 14.27 18.21
CA ARG A 132 2.53 15.56 18.87
C ARG A 132 2.81 16.67 17.85
N SER A 133 3.63 16.40 16.84
CA SER A 133 3.90 17.35 15.75
C SER A 133 2.62 17.74 15.00
N LEU A 134 1.76 16.76 14.69
CA LEU A 134 0.48 17.00 14.00
C LEU A 134 -0.50 17.82 14.85
N ARG A 135 -0.50 17.64 16.19
CA ARG A 135 -1.27 18.51 17.11
C ARG A 135 -0.77 19.95 17.08
N GLU A 136 0.55 20.16 17.09
CA GLU A 136 1.15 21.50 17.00
C GLU A 136 0.82 22.17 15.66
N LEU A 137 0.92 21.43 14.55
CA LEU A 137 0.49 21.91 13.23
C LEU A 137 -0.99 22.26 13.20
N ASN A 138 -1.84 21.48 13.87
CA ASN A 138 -3.26 21.77 13.93
C ASN A 138 -3.55 23.07 14.68
N ALA A 139 -2.76 23.43 15.69
CA ALA A 139 -2.93 24.69 16.43
C ALA A 139 -2.63 25.96 15.61
N ILE A 140 -1.87 25.83 14.49
CA ILE A 140 -1.55 26.95 13.61
C ILE A 140 -2.81 27.40 12.87
N LYS A 141 -3.14 28.69 12.95
CA LYS A 141 -4.23 29.32 12.17
C LYS A 141 -3.65 30.14 11.04
N LEU A 142 -4.00 29.79 9.79
CA LEU A 142 -3.57 30.53 8.63
C LEU A 142 -4.65 31.54 8.21
N ALA A 143 -4.25 32.79 7.97
CA ALA A 143 -5.18 33.85 7.52
C ALA A 143 -5.78 33.54 6.14
N ASN A 144 -5.04 32.83 5.29
CA ASN A 144 -5.51 32.42 3.97
C ASN A 144 -6.34 31.12 4.09
N ASN A 145 -7.64 31.21 3.85
CA ASN A 145 -8.57 30.09 3.93
C ASN A 145 -8.20 28.90 3.02
N ARG A 146 -7.65 29.16 1.82
CA ARG A 146 -7.23 28.05 0.93
C ARG A 146 -6.04 27.31 1.50
N ALA A 147 -5.06 28.04 2.03
CA ALA A 147 -3.90 27.45 2.68
C ALA A 147 -4.28 26.72 3.98
N ASP A 148 -5.19 27.28 4.79
CA ASP A 148 -5.69 26.63 6.00
C ASP A 148 -6.37 25.31 5.66
N LYS A 149 -7.30 25.30 4.69
CA LYS A 149 -7.95 24.06 4.22
C LYS A 149 -6.96 23.00 3.73
N ALA A 150 -5.93 23.42 2.99
CA ALA A 150 -4.88 22.51 2.54
C ALA A 150 -4.11 21.93 3.73
N LEU A 151 -3.73 22.76 4.70
CA LEU A 151 -3.07 22.33 5.94
C LEU A 151 -3.93 21.32 6.72
N ARG A 152 -5.22 21.62 6.95
CA ARG A 152 -6.15 20.70 7.65
C ARG A 152 -6.22 19.35 6.98
N ARG A 153 -6.33 19.34 5.65
CA ARG A 153 -6.33 18.11 4.87
C ARG A 153 -5.04 17.32 5.02
N GLN A 154 -3.87 17.97 4.93
CA GLN A 154 -2.58 17.28 5.06
C GLN A 154 -2.39 16.71 6.47
N ILE A 155 -2.81 17.42 7.51
CA ILE A 155 -2.75 16.89 8.88
C ILE A 155 -3.64 15.66 9.03
N TYR A 156 -4.87 15.68 8.51
CA TYR A 156 -5.76 14.51 8.54
C TYR A 156 -5.11 13.29 7.87
N ILE A 157 -4.52 13.49 6.68
CA ILE A 157 -3.80 12.43 5.96
C ILE A 157 -2.64 11.92 6.81
N GLY A 158 -1.86 12.84 7.42
CA GLY A 158 -0.76 12.52 8.31
C GLY A 158 -1.17 11.62 9.47
N VAL A 159 -2.26 11.94 10.18
CA VAL A 159 -2.73 11.14 11.33
C VAL A 159 -3.03 9.69 10.93
N ILE A 160 -3.69 9.49 9.78
CA ILE A 160 -3.99 8.16 9.27
C ILE A 160 -2.74 7.43 8.80
N SER A 161 -1.83 8.13 8.11
CA SER A 161 -0.55 7.55 7.70
C SER A 161 0.29 7.12 8.91
N SER A 162 0.33 7.90 10.00
CA SER A 162 1.02 7.52 11.24
C SER A 162 0.44 6.25 11.85
N MET A 163 -0.89 6.08 11.83
CA MET A 163 -1.55 4.84 12.26
C MET A 163 -1.14 3.67 11.36
N GLU A 164 -1.19 3.82 10.04
CA GLU A 164 -0.79 2.78 9.09
C GLU A 164 0.66 2.32 9.32
N THR A 165 1.58 3.28 9.48
CA THR A 165 2.99 3.01 9.77
C THR A 165 3.16 2.27 11.09
N TYR A 166 2.52 2.74 12.18
CA TYR A 166 2.57 2.03 13.46
C TYR A 166 2.07 0.59 13.32
N LEU A 167 0.93 0.37 12.68
CA LEU A 167 0.35 -0.96 12.51
C LEU A 167 1.26 -1.89 11.68
N SER A 168 1.94 -1.35 10.68
CA SER A 168 2.94 -2.07 9.89
C SER A 168 4.15 -2.46 10.74
N ASP A 169 4.79 -1.46 11.35
CA ASP A 169 6.04 -1.62 12.08
C ASP A 169 5.84 -2.53 13.29
N ALA A 170 4.77 -2.33 14.06
CA ALA A 170 4.47 -3.15 15.22
C ALA A 170 4.23 -4.62 14.85
N PHE A 171 3.49 -4.89 13.76
CA PHE A 171 3.21 -6.26 13.32
C PHE A 171 4.49 -6.97 12.84
N ILE A 172 5.24 -6.30 11.97
CA ILE A 172 6.44 -6.86 11.34
C ILE A 172 7.52 -7.10 12.39
N ASN A 173 7.82 -6.10 13.23
CA ASN A 173 8.83 -6.21 14.29
C ASN A 173 8.45 -7.29 15.31
N THR A 174 7.20 -7.30 15.80
CA THR A 174 6.78 -8.28 16.81
C THR A 174 6.80 -9.70 16.25
N THR A 175 6.35 -9.89 15.00
CA THR A 175 6.26 -11.23 14.40
C THR A 175 7.63 -11.80 14.05
N LEU A 176 8.53 -11.01 13.45
CA LEU A 176 9.80 -11.51 12.92
C LEU A 176 10.91 -11.62 13.97
N ASN A 177 10.74 -10.99 15.13
CA ASN A 177 11.64 -11.12 16.27
C ASN A 177 11.21 -12.24 17.26
N SER A 178 10.18 -13.03 16.93
CA SER A 178 9.69 -14.14 17.75
C SER A 178 9.38 -15.37 16.91
N ASP A 179 10.11 -16.46 17.12
CA ASP A 179 9.85 -17.73 16.43
C ASP A 179 8.43 -18.25 16.68
N ILE A 180 7.87 -17.96 17.85
CA ILE A 180 6.49 -18.34 18.21
C ILE A 180 5.50 -17.60 17.33
N PHE A 181 5.65 -16.28 17.17
CA PHE A 181 4.74 -15.47 16.36
C PHE A 181 4.97 -15.71 14.86
N LEU A 182 6.22 -15.87 14.42
CA LEU A 182 6.53 -16.28 13.04
C LEU A 182 5.85 -17.59 12.67
N LYS A 183 5.94 -18.60 13.54
CA LYS A 183 5.25 -19.89 13.33
C LYS A 183 3.74 -19.73 13.28
N ARG A 184 3.14 -18.89 14.14
CA ARG A 184 1.71 -18.61 14.12
C ARG A 184 1.30 -17.94 12.82
N PHE A 185 2.03 -16.91 12.38
CA PHE A 185 1.80 -16.24 11.11
C PHE A 185 1.81 -17.24 9.96
N VAL A 186 2.84 -18.09 9.87
CA VAL A 186 2.92 -19.11 8.81
C VAL A 186 1.70 -20.04 8.81
N ALA A 187 1.20 -20.39 10.00
CA ALA A 187 0.07 -21.30 10.14
C ALA A 187 -1.31 -20.64 9.86
N THR A 188 -1.44 -19.33 10.05
CA THR A 188 -2.73 -18.61 9.98
C THR A 188 -2.86 -17.72 8.75
N PHE A 189 -1.76 -17.32 8.13
CA PHE A 189 -1.77 -16.45 6.96
C PHE A 189 -2.45 -17.16 5.78
N LYS A 190 -3.54 -16.55 5.30
CA LYS A 190 -4.46 -17.17 4.33
C LYS A 190 -3.76 -17.60 3.05
N ASP A 191 -2.79 -16.83 2.58
CA ASP A 191 -2.10 -17.07 1.31
C ASP A 191 -1.18 -18.29 1.39
N PHE A 192 -0.68 -18.63 2.59
CA PHE A 192 0.14 -19.82 2.82
C PHE A 192 -0.68 -21.09 3.08
N LYS A 193 -1.93 -20.95 3.51
CA LYS A 193 -2.77 -22.07 3.96
C LYS A 193 -2.99 -23.15 2.89
N ASN A 194 -3.02 -22.75 1.62
CA ASN A 194 -3.30 -23.65 0.50
C ASN A 194 -2.03 -24.19 -0.18
N GLU A 195 -0.86 -23.88 0.35
CA GLU A 195 0.39 -24.30 -0.25
C GLU A 195 0.76 -25.73 0.12
N THR A 196 1.27 -26.48 -0.86
CA THR A 196 1.73 -27.85 -0.68
C THR A 196 3.24 -27.94 -0.90
N ILE A 197 3.97 -28.39 0.12
CA ILE A 197 5.42 -28.58 0.05
C ILE A 197 5.73 -30.08 -0.02
N SER A 198 6.51 -30.50 -1.01
CA SER A 198 7.01 -31.88 -1.10
C SER A 198 8.13 -32.10 -0.08
N LEU A 199 8.20 -33.28 0.53
CA LEU A 199 9.13 -33.55 1.64
C LEU A 199 10.61 -33.34 1.25
N ASN A 200 10.97 -33.59 -0.01
CA ASN A 200 12.32 -33.37 -0.53
C ASN A 200 12.73 -31.88 -0.63
N LYS A 201 11.76 -30.94 -0.58
CA LYS A 201 11.99 -29.48 -0.57
C LYS A 201 11.86 -28.86 0.81
N LEU A 202 11.57 -29.65 1.84
CA LEU A 202 11.21 -29.15 3.17
C LEU A 202 12.28 -28.24 3.76
N TYR A 203 13.55 -28.64 3.68
CA TYR A 203 14.65 -27.85 4.22
C TYR A 203 14.86 -26.55 3.44
N ASP A 204 14.82 -26.60 2.10
CA ASP A 204 14.95 -25.42 1.25
C ASP A 204 13.86 -24.37 1.54
N GLU A 205 12.59 -24.81 1.66
CA GLU A 205 11.48 -23.92 2.01
C GLU A 205 11.59 -23.39 3.45
N PHE A 206 12.09 -24.21 4.37
CA PHE A 206 12.29 -23.79 5.75
C PHE A 206 13.40 -22.74 5.88
N GLU A 207 14.49 -22.83 5.12
CA GLU A 207 15.53 -21.80 5.08
C GLU A 207 15.00 -20.47 4.53
N LYS A 208 14.09 -20.53 3.56
CA LYS A 208 13.46 -19.35 2.94
C LYS A 208 12.26 -18.78 3.70
N ILE A 209 11.72 -19.48 4.72
CA ILE A 209 10.42 -19.14 5.31
C ILE A 209 10.38 -17.72 5.88
N LYS A 210 11.46 -17.26 6.52
CA LYS A 210 11.52 -15.93 7.14
C LYS A 210 11.50 -14.83 6.09
N LEU A 211 12.28 -15.01 5.02
CA LEU A 211 12.27 -14.11 3.87
C LEU A 211 10.88 -14.06 3.23
N ARG A 212 10.26 -15.22 3.02
CA ARG A 212 8.91 -15.29 2.45
C ARG A 212 7.86 -14.58 3.33
N CYS A 213 7.93 -14.76 4.64
CA CYS A 213 7.06 -14.05 5.57
C CYS A 213 7.27 -12.54 5.48
N ARG A 214 8.53 -12.08 5.44
CA ARG A 214 8.89 -10.67 5.24
C ARG A 214 8.25 -10.12 3.97
N GLN A 215 8.42 -10.81 2.84
CA GLN A 215 7.86 -10.42 1.55
C GLN A 215 6.33 -10.29 1.62
N SER A 216 5.66 -11.31 2.15
CA SER A 216 4.20 -11.30 2.30
C SER A 216 3.71 -10.22 3.25
N MET A 217 4.47 -9.88 4.30
CA MET A 217 4.12 -8.79 5.21
C MET A 217 4.23 -7.42 4.56
N LEU A 218 5.28 -7.18 3.77
CA LEU A 218 5.46 -5.94 3.00
C LEU A 218 4.38 -5.75 1.92
N GLU A 219 3.72 -6.83 1.49
CA GLU A 219 2.60 -6.80 0.55
C GLU A 219 1.25 -6.47 1.23
N ILE A 220 1.21 -6.39 2.56
CA ILE A 220 -0.03 -6.08 3.28
C ILE A 220 -0.38 -4.60 3.16
N ILE A 221 -1.61 -4.35 2.75
CA ILE A 221 -2.21 -3.02 2.78
C ILE A 221 -2.72 -2.72 4.19
N PHE A 222 -1.93 -2.04 5.01
CA PHE A 222 -2.21 -1.85 6.45
C PHE A 222 -3.42 -0.95 6.76
N HIS A 223 -3.92 -0.18 5.79
CA HIS A 223 -5.18 0.56 5.95
C HIS A 223 -6.43 -0.31 5.75
N ASN A 224 -6.30 -1.56 5.27
CA ASN A 224 -7.40 -2.53 5.29
C ASN A 224 -7.56 -3.11 6.70
N LEU A 225 -8.13 -2.32 7.60
CA LEU A 225 -8.22 -2.63 9.03
C LEU A 225 -9.00 -3.92 9.35
N ALA A 226 -9.92 -4.34 8.47
CA ALA A 226 -10.61 -5.61 8.65
C ALA A 226 -9.66 -6.81 8.48
N LYS A 227 -8.82 -6.77 7.43
CA LYS A 227 -7.77 -7.77 7.21
C LYS A 227 -6.73 -7.72 8.34
N VAL A 228 -6.20 -6.52 8.62
CA VAL A 228 -5.16 -6.32 9.64
C VAL A 228 -5.62 -6.76 11.03
N LYS A 229 -6.86 -6.44 11.42
CA LYS A 229 -7.46 -6.91 12.68
C LYS A 229 -7.40 -8.42 12.81
N GLY A 230 -7.83 -9.15 11.77
CA GLY A 230 -7.78 -10.62 11.78
C GLY A 230 -6.36 -11.14 11.92
N MET A 231 -5.41 -10.54 11.20
CA MET A 231 -4.00 -10.94 11.25
C MET A 231 -3.35 -10.73 12.62
N TYR A 232 -3.62 -9.59 13.27
CA TYR A 232 -3.15 -9.31 14.62
C TYR A 232 -3.72 -10.30 15.63
N LEU A 233 -5.02 -10.61 15.53
CA LEU A 233 -5.66 -11.58 16.42
C LEU A 233 -5.08 -12.98 16.23
N ASP A 234 -4.99 -13.47 14.98
CA ASP A 234 -4.57 -14.83 14.68
C ASP A 234 -3.06 -15.06 14.95
N THR A 235 -2.24 -14.04 14.72
CA THR A 235 -0.77 -14.13 14.86
C THR A 235 -0.30 -13.77 16.26
N LEU A 236 -0.74 -12.62 16.77
CA LEU A 236 -0.24 -12.01 18.00
C LEU A 236 -1.20 -12.19 19.18
N GLY A 237 -2.46 -12.55 18.93
CA GLY A 237 -3.49 -12.61 19.98
C GLY A 237 -3.99 -11.23 20.41
N VAL A 238 -3.73 -10.19 19.62
CA VAL A 238 -4.11 -8.80 19.90
C VAL A 238 -5.45 -8.49 19.26
N ASP A 239 -6.44 -8.07 20.06
CA ASP A 239 -7.75 -7.66 19.54
C ASP A 239 -7.85 -6.13 19.44
N PHE A 240 -8.11 -5.65 18.23
CA PHE A 240 -8.32 -4.24 17.94
C PHE A 240 -9.62 -3.69 18.55
N GLY A 241 -10.56 -4.55 18.94
CA GLY A 241 -11.89 -4.11 19.34
C GLY A 241 -12.66 -3.51 18.17
N SER A 242 -13.35 -2.38 18.38
CA SER A 242 -14.10 -1.72 17.31
C SER A 242 -13.19 -0.93 16.38
N ILE A 243 -13.24 -1.24 15.08
CA ILE A 243 -12.52 -0.51 14.03
C ILE A 243 -13.39 0.52 13.30
N ALA A 244 -14.65 0.72 13.72
CA ALA A 244 -15.61 1.52 12.96
C ALA A 244 -15.16 2.97 12.72
N VAL A 245 -14.59 3.61 13.75
CA VAL A 245 -14.09 4.98 13.67
C VAL A 245 -12.82 5.06 12.81
N PRO A 246 -11.75 4.29 13.09
CA PRO A 246 -10.57 4.24 12.22
C PRO A 246 -10.89 3.89 10.76
N SER A 247 -11.75 2.90 10.50
CA SER A 247 -12.11 2.50 9.12
C SER A 247 -12.84 3.62 8.38
N LYS A 248 -13.77 4.31 9.02
CA LYS A 248 -14.43 5.49 8.43
C LYS A 248 -13.43 6.59 8.14
N ALA A 249 -12.44 6.76 9.00
CA ALA A 249 -11.41 7.78 8.83
C ALA A 249 -10.46 7.45 7.65
N VAL A 250 -10.09 6.18 7.48
CA VAL A 250 -9.36 5.68 6.30
C VAL A 250 -10.15 5.94 5.01
N THR A 251 -11.45 5.65 4.97
CA THR A 251 -12.28 5.94 3.79
C THR A 251 -12.25 7.41 3.43
N LYS A 252 -12.40 8.31 4.41
CA LYS A 252 -12.28 9.75 4.17
C LYS A 252 -10.89 10.14 3.65
N ARG A 253 -9.81 9.56 4.22
CA ARG A 253 -8.43 9.80 3.77
C ARG A 253 -8.25 9.48 2.28
N HIS A 254 -8.87 8.41 1.77
CA HIS A 254 -8.84 8.09 0.35
C HIS A 254 -9.36 9.24 -0.52
N ASP A 255 -10.51 9.82 -0.18
CA ASP A 255 -11.06 10.97 -0.90
C ASP A 255 -10.23 12.25 -0.72
N LEU A 256 -9.65 12.47 0.47
CA LEU A 256 -8.74 13.60 0.72
C LEU A 256 -7.49 13.54 -0.15
N VAL A 257 -6.90 12.35 -0.34
CA VAL A 257 -5.70 12.14 -1.16
C VAL A 257 -6.04 12.14 -2.65
N HIS A 258 -6.95 11.26 -3.08
CA HIS A 258 -7.14 10.95 -4.50
C HIS A 258 -8.18 11.82 -5.20
N ARG A 259 -9.05 12.49 -4.43
CA ARG A 259 -10.09 13.38 -4.96
C ARG A 259 -9.95 14.79 -4.45
N ASN A 260 -8.78 15.15 -3.92
CA ASN A 260 -8.47 16.50 -3.41
C ASN A 260 -9.50 17.01 -2.38
N GLY A 261 -10.13 16.09 -1.63
CA GLY A 261 -11.15 16.38 -0.63
C GLY A 261 -12.59 16.47 -1.16
N TRP A 262 -12.89 15.79 -2.26
CA TRP A 262 -14.24 15.66 -2.81
C TRP A 262 -14.69 14.20 -2.81
N THR A 263 -15.95 13.91 -2.53
CA THR A 263 -16.49 12.54 -2.63
C THR A 263 -16.77 12.16 -4.10
N LYS A 264 -17.16 10.91 -4.35
CA LYS A 264 -17.64 10.46 -5.69
C LYS A 264 -18.86 11.26 -6.15
N GLU A 265 -19.69 11.68 -5.21
CA GLU A 265 -20.91 12.45 -5.42
C GLU A 265 -20.66 13.95 -5.61
N LYS A 266 -19.37 14.37 -5.64
CA LYS A 266 -18.92 15.76 -5.75
C LYS A 266 -19.28 16.63 -4.53
N ASP A 267 -19.43 16.02 -3.36
CA ASP A 267 -19.55 16.76 -2.10
C ASP A 267 -18.17 17.09 -1.53
N GLN A 268 -17.98 18.31 -1.03
CA GLN A 268 -16.72 18.70 -0.40
C GLN A 268 -16.62 18.12 1.01
N ILE A 269 -15.53 17.40 1.29
CA ILE A 269 -15.20 16.94 2.63
C ILE A 269 -14.64 18.13 3.41
N MET A 270 -15.39 18.55 4.42
CA MET A 270 -14.93 19.56 5.36
C MET A 270 -14.05 18.91 6.43
N VAL A 271 -12.85 19.48 6.60
CA VAL A 271 -11.91 19.13 7.66
C VAL A 271 -11.49 20.44 8.32
N ASP A 272 -11.85 20.61 9.58
CA ASP A 272 -11.48 21.76 10.40
C ASP A 272 -10.62 21.32 11.59
N ASN A 273 -10.29 22.27 12.46
CA ASN A 273 -9.43 22.04 13.61
C ASN A 273 -10.04 21.03 14.61
N ASP A 274 -11.36 21.09 14.83
CA ASP A 274 -12.06 20.24 15.80
C ASP A 274 -12.11 18.80 15.28
N ILE A 275 -12.45 18.59 14.01
CA ILE A 275 -12.44 17.28 13.35
C ILE A 275 -11.06 16.61 13.43
N ILE A 276 -9.99 17.38 13.25
CA ILE A 276 -8.62 16.85 13.37
C ILE A 276 -8.29 16.50 14.82
N THR A 277 -8.72 17.33 15.77
CA THR A 277 -8.50 17.08 17.20
C THR A 277 -9.18 15.78 17.63
N ASP A 278 -10.44 15.60 17.24
CA ASP A 278 -11.20 14.37 17.50
C ASP A 278 -10.54 13.16 16.83
N LEU A 279 -10.13 13.28 15.55
CA LEU A 279 -9.42 12.21 14.86
C LEU A 279 -8.14 11.80 15.59
N ILE A 280 -7.33 12.77 16.03
CA ILE A 280 -6.09 12.50 16.75
C ILE A 280 -6.39 11.75 18.06
N VAL A 281 -7.44 12.13 18.79
CA VAL A 281 -7.83 11.45 20.02
C VAL A 281 -8.28 10.02 19.74
N ASP A 282 -9.16 9.83 18.76
CA ASP A 282 -9.69 8.51 18.40
C ASP A 282 -8.59 7.55 17.94
N ILE A 283 -7.67 8.02 17.10
CA ILE A 283 -6.57 7.22 16.57
C ILE A 283 -5.53 6.92 17.65
N GLN A 284 -5.21 7.88 18.52
CA GLN A 284 -4.31 7.65 19.65
C GLN A 284 -4.89 6.57 20.58
N LEU A 285 -6.17 6.69 20.98
CA LEU A 285 -6.82 5.69 21.84
C LEU A 285 -6.83 4.29 21.22
N PHE A 286 -7.05 4.22 19.90
CA PHE A 286 -7.01 2.98 19.16
C PHE A 286 -5.61 2.34 19.18
N ILE A 287 -4.56 3.12 18.93
CA ILE A 287 -3.17 2.65 18.97
C ILE A 287 -2.73 2.29 20.39
N ASP A 288 -3.05 3.11 21.39
CA ASP A 288 -2.70 2.86 22.79
C ASP A 288 -3.27 1.51 23.28
N ASN A 289 -4.51 1.18 22.89
CA ASN A 289 -5.12 -0.11 23.21
C ASN A 289 -4.39 -1.31 22.57
N ILE A 290 -3.82 -1.13 21.38
CA ILE A 290 -3.02 -2.16 20.71
C ILE A 290 -1.67 -2.28 21.42
N GLU A 291 -1.00 -1.15 21.68
CA GLU A 291 0.28 -1.09 22.37
C GLU A 291 0.24 -1.74 23.75
N ASP A 292 -0.82 -1.47 24.52
CA ASP A 292 -1.02 -2.06 25.86
C ASP A 292 -1.19 -3.58 25.83
N GLN A 293 -1.62 -4.14 24.71
CA GLN A 293 -1.67 -5.60 24.52
C GLN A 293 -0.32 -6.13 24.08
N LEU A 294 0.38 -5.45 23.17
CA LEU A 294 1.71 -5.84 22.70
C LEU A 294 2.74 -5.88 23.85
N LYS A 295 2.69 -4.92 24.78
CA LYS A 295 3.57 -4.89 25.98
C LYS A 295 3.40 -6.09 26.93
N LYS A 296 2.37 -6.93 26.74
CA LYS A 296 2.09 -8.11 27.56
C LYS A 296 2.53 -9.41 26.90
N LEU A 297 3.01 -9.36 25.66
CA LEU A 297 3.54 -10.50 24.91
C LEU A 297 4.95 -10.86 25.38
#